data_AF-A0A833CIP4-F1
#
_entry.id   AF-A0A833CIP4-F1
#
_cell.length_a   1.000
_cell.length_b   1.000
_cell.length_c   1.000
_cell.angle_alpha   90.00
_cell.angle_beta   90.00
_cell.angle_gamma   90.00
#
_symmetry.space_group_name_H-M   'P 1'
#
loop_
_entity.id
_entity.type
_entity.pdbx_description
1 polymer ?
#
loop_
_entity_poly.entity_id
_entity_poly.type
_entity_poly.pdbx_seq_one_letter_code
_entity_poly.pdbx_strand_id
1 'polypeptide(L)' 'NPRQEKVIARLFEAGPDGFIGGLSADNYLAITRTSRATATRDLQDLVDKGALTRSGQLRFTRYALNWASGTN' A
#
# COMPACT_ATOMS: atom_id res chain seq x y z
N ASN A 1 -4.10 12.94 -3.19
CA ASN A 1 -3.66 12.79 -1.79
C ASN A 1 -2.15 12.59 -1.85
N PRO A 2 -1.34 13.63 -1.56
CA PRO A 2 0.11 13.59 -1.82
C PRO A 2 0.85 12.44 -1.11
N ARG A 3 0.36 12.01 0.05
CA ARG A 3 0.93 10.88 0.79
C ARG A 3 0.72 9.55 0.06
N GLN A 4 -0.50 9.31 -0.40
CA GLN A 4 -0.84 8.12 -1.19
C GLN A 4 -0.06 8.10 -2.50
N GLU A 5 -0.04 9.20 -3.24
CA GLU A 5 0.70 9.33 -4.50
C GLU A 5 2.19 9.00 -4.33
N LYS A 6 2.82 9.52 -3.27
CA LYS A 6 4.22 9.21 -2.94
C LYS A 6 4.46 7.72 -2.69
N VAL A 7 3.58 7.07 -1.94
CA VAL A 7 3.71 5.62 -1.64
C VAL A 7 3.48 4.78 -2.88
N ILE A 8 2.49 5.14 -3.69
CA ILE A 8 2.21 4.46 -4.96
C ILE A 8 3.41 4.60 -5.91
N ALA A 9 3.98 5.79 -6.07
CA ALA A 9 5.18 5.99 -6.89
C ALA A 9 6.34 5.09 -6.43
N ARG A 10 6.59 4.99 -5.11
CA ARG A 10 7.62 4.10 -4.55
C ARG A 10 7.34 2.62 -4.79
N LEU A 11 6.08 2.20 -4.77
CA LEU A 11 5.70 0.83 -5.12
C LEU A 11 5.96 0.54 -6.60
N PHE A 12 5.65 1.48 -7.49
CA PHE A 12 5.93 1.33 -8.92
C PHE A 12 7.45 1.31 -9.21
N GLU A 13 8.24 2.14 -8.53
CA GLU A 13 9.72 2.11 -8.60
C GLU A 13 10.30 0.77 -8.15
N ALA A 14 9.66 0.12 -7.16
CA ALA A 14 10.07 -1.21 -6.69
C ALA A 14 9.68 -2.34 -7.67
N GLY A 15 8.78 -2.08 -8.62
CA GLY A 15 8.38 -3.04 -9.64
C GLY A 15 7.34 -4.08 -9.17
N PRO A 16 7.13 -5.16 -9.95
CA PRO A 16 6.10 -6.18 -9.70
C PRO A 16 6.21 -6.86 -8.34
N ASP A 17 7.45 -7.06 -7.87
CA ASP A 17 7.74 -7.67 -6.56
C ASP A 17 7.40 -6.72 -5.40
N GLY A 18 7.26 -5.42 -5.67
CA GLY A 18 7.00 -4.40 -4.68
C GLY A 18 8.08 -4.34 -3.59
N PHE A 19 7.69 -4.00 -2.35
CA PHE A 19 8.60 -4.08 -1.22
C PHE A 19 8.84 -5.54 -0.82
N ILE A 20 10.08 -5.89 -0.46
CA ILE A 20 10.41 -7.19 0.13
C ILE A 20 9.53 -7.43 1.36
N GLY A 21 8.66 -8.43 1.30
CA GLY A 21 7.70 -8.75 2.36
C GLY A 21 6.40 -7.92 2.34
N GLY A 22 6.15 -7.13 1.29
CA GLY A 22 4.95 -6.32 1.05
C GLY A 22 4.94 -4.96 1.75
N LEU A 23 4.08 -4.05 1.28
CA LEU A 23 3.84 -2.79 1.99
C LEU A 23 3.12 -3.08 3.31
N SER A 24 3.62 -2.50 4.40
CA SER A 24 2.97 -2.53 5.71
C SER A 24 2.56 -1.12 6.14
N ALA A 25 1.75 -1.02 7.20
CA ALA A 25 1.46 0.28 7.81
C ALA A 25 2.75 0.99 8.28
N ASP A 26 3.75 0.25 8.76
CA ASP A 26 5.03 0.81 9.21
C ASP A 26 5.86 1.34 8.05
N ASN A 27 5.86 0.66 6.90
CA ASN A 27 6.51 1.16 5.69
C ASN A 27 5.81 2.45 5.21
N TYR A 28 4.48 2.48 5.24
CA TYR A 28 3.72 3.68 4.90
C TYR A 28 4.09 4.86 5.82
N LEU A 29 4.20 4.62 7.12
CA LEU A 29 4.62 5.61 8.11
C LEU A 29 6.05 6.09 7.84
N ALA A 30 6.99 5.19 7.54
CA ALA A 30 8.37 5.57 7.23
C ALA A 30 8.47 6.48 5.98
N ILE A 31 7.65 6.22 4.96
CA ILE A 31 7.66 6.99 3.69
C ILE A 31 6.99 8.36 3.86
N THR A 32 5.86 8.41 4.57
CA THR A 32 4.99 9.58 4.62
C THR A 32 5.14 10.41 5.89
N ARG A 33 5.75 9.86 6.93
CA ARG A 33 5.93 10.46 8.27
C ARG A 33 4.60 10.92 8.89
N THR A 34 3.52 10.22 8.58
CA THR A 34 2.18 10.50 9.12
C THR A 34 1.91 9.73 10.42
N SER A 35 0.72 9.87 11.00
CA SER A 35 0.30 9.08 12.16
C SER A 35 -0.18 7.68 11.76
N ARG A 36 -0.10 6.69 12.67
CA ARG A 36 -0.60 5.34 12.39
C ARG A 36 -2.07 5.31 11.99
N ALA A 37 -2.92 6.07 12.66
CA ALA A 37 -4.35 6.17 12.34
C ALA A 37 -4.57 6.75 10.92
N THR A 38 -3.76 7.74 10.53
CA THR A 38 -3.81 8.30 9.18
C THR A 38 -3.32 7.29 8.13
N ALA A 39 -2.24 6.57 8.41
CA ALA A 39 -1.71 5.54 7.51
C ALA A 39 -2.74 4.42 7.27
N THR A 40 -3.40 3.93 8.33
CA THR A 40 -4.43 2.89 8.19
C THR A 40 -5.63 3.37 7.37
N ARG A 41 -6.05 4.63 7.56
CA ARG A 41 -7.14 5.22 6.77
C ARG A 41 -6.74 5.40 5.30
N ASP A 42 -5.55 5.93 5.04
CA ASP A 42 -5.05 6.12 3.68
C ASP A 42 -4.89 4.77 2.95
N LEU A 43 -4.41 3.73 3.65
CA LEU A 43 -4.26 2.38 3.10
C LEU A 43 -5.61 1.73 2.81
N GLN A 44 -6.60 1.88 3.70
CA GLN A 44 -7.95 1.39 3.45
C GLN A 44 -8.58 2.08 2.24
N ASP A 45 -8.46 3.40 2.15
CA ASP A 45 -8.96 4.18 1.00
C ASP A 45 -8.29 3.76 -0.32
N LEU A 46 -7.00 3.40 -0.31
CA LEU A 46 -6.31 2.85 -1.48
C LEU A 46 -6.80 1.44 -1.86
N VAL A 47 -7.20 0.62 -0.89
CA VAL A 47 -7.82 -0.69 -1.14
C VAL A 47 -9.23 -0.52 -1.70
N ASP A 48 -10.03 0.37 -1.11
CA ASP A 48 -11.40 0.65 -1.55
C ASP A 48 -11.43 1.23 -2.98
N LYS A 49 -10.40 1.98 -3.36
CA LYS A 49 -10.17 2.47 -4.73
C LYS A 49 -9.64 1.41 -5.68
N GLY A 50 -9.36 0.21 -5.21
CA GLY A 50 -8.79 -0.88 -6.00
C GLY A 50 -7.34 -0.66 -6.43
N ALA A 51 -6.62 0.32 -5.87
CA ALA A 51 -5.22 0.57 -6.18
C ALA A 51 -4.28 -0.40 -5.46
N LEU A 52 -4.67 -0.86 -4.27
CA LEU A 52 -3.95 -1.87 -3.50
C LEU A 52 -4.84 -3.08 -3.21
N THR A 53 -4.21 -4.26 -3.14
CA THR A 53 -4.82 -5.44 -2.54
C THR A 53 -4.30 -5.62 -1.12
N ARG A 54 -5.16 -6.00 -0.18
CA ARG A 54 -4.80 -6.31 1.19
C ARG A 54 -4.75 -7.83 1.40
N SER A 55 -3.67 -8.31 1.99
CA SER A 55 -3.50 -9.71 2.38
C SER A 55 -3.06 -9.84 3.84
N GLY A 56 -3.27 -11.02 4.42
CA GLY A 56 -2.94 -11.28 5.83
C GLY A 56 -3.89 -10.63 6.84
N GLN A 57 -3.58 -10.80 8.13
CA GLN A 57 -4.42 -10.35 9.24
C GLN A 57 -3.58 -9.76 10.38
N LEU A 58 -4.16 -8.80 11.12
CA LEU A 58 -3.55 -8.14 12.27
C LEU A 58 -2.14 -7.60 11.95
N ARG A 59 -1.12 -8.02 12.72
CA ARG A 59 0.29 -7.60 12.55
C ARG A 59 0.92 -8.04 11.22
N PHE A 60 0.34 -9.06 10.60
CA PHE A 60 0.82 -9.62 9.33
C PHE A 60 0.08 -9.05 8.12
N THR A 61 -0.70 -7.98 8.31
CA THR A 61 -1.35 -7.30 7.19
C THR A 61 -0.29 -6.75 6.24
N ARG A 62 -0.45 -7.05 4.95
CA ARG A 62 0.37 -6.58 3.85
C ARG A 62 -0.51 -6.00 2.75
N TYR A 63 0.06 -5.05 2.02
CA TYR A 63 -0.54 -4.40 0.89
C TYR A 63 0.38 -4.52 -0.33
N ALA A 64 -0.20 -4.73 -1.49
CA ALA A 64 0.53 -4.80 -2.76
C ALA A 64 -0.22 -4.00 -3.83
N LEU A 65 0.48 -3.53 -4.86
CA LEU A 65 -0.19 -2.91 -6.02
C LEU A 65 -1.21 -3.88 -6.58
N ASN A 66 -2.41 -3.41 -6.85
CA ASN A 66 -3.33 -4.20 -7.63
C ASN A 66 -2.95 -4.05 -9.10
N TRP A 67 -2.06 -4.90 -9.58
CA TRP A 67 -1.88 -5.10 -11.01
C TRP A 67 -3.14 -5.82 -11.46
N ALA A 68 -4.16 -5.04 -11.83
CA ALA A 68 -5.33 -5.61 -12.48
C ALA A 68 -4.83 -6.23 -13.81
N SER A 69 -4.47 -7.51 -13.76
CA SER A 69 -4.55 -8.35 -14.94
C SER A 69 -6.05 -8.37 -15.25
N GLY A 70 -6.45 -7.73 -16.35
CA GLY A 70 -7.78 -7.94 -16.88
C GLY A 70 -7.95 -9.42 -17.17
N THR A 71 -8.47 -10.17 -16.21
CA THR A 71 -9.01 -11.51 -16.44
C THR A 71 -10.49 -11.31 -16.66
N ASN A 72 -10.82 -11.10 -17.93
CA ASN A 72 -12.13 -11.40 -18.49
C ASN A 72 -12.41 -12.90 -18.30
#